data_AF-A0A968MBT7-F1
#
_entry.id   AF-A0A968MBT7-F1
#
_cell.length_a   1.000
_cell.length_b   1.000
_cell.length_c   1.000
_cell.angle_alpha   90.00
_cell.angle_beta   90.00
_cell.angle_gamma   90.00
#
_symmetry.space_group_name_H-M   'P 1'
#
loop_
_entity.id
_entity.type
_entity.pdbx_description
1 polymer ?
#
loop_
_entity_poly.entity_id
_entity_poly.type
_entity_poly.pdbx_seq_one_letter_code
_entity_poly.pdbx_strand_id
1 'polypeptide(L)'
;MRRQSCNLQKWRRNLELVCHQCQSYYSYPTQCENCGENGISSFIGGIDKLAQEIKTITDVEPTRLDNKRLKPDFSKKDHPFVTTRVYDPAIDYSVMSKVILIAADNLLSSPDYMVQEETVKNLTELIMATTEKTKLIFDTKDLDNEFFTKIINICNQPNATYKDVLQWYMEFLSIESKIRNKFGFPPYKNLILITSQLKNRQKSIDNINDFKRILDRYRLEKFPEISVSSSYPARFLRRKNHYSYHLLIKYPKQYKDFFNLRNVIKNEASRIGLQVRLNPKNLF
;
A
#
# COMPACT_ATOMS: atom_id res chain seq x y z
N MET A 1 -4.35 23.71 8.83
CA MET A 1 -5.44 22.76 8.53
C MET A 1 -4.86 21.36 8.38
N ARG A 2 -5.01 20.48 9.38
CA ARG A 2 -4.60 19.06 9.27
C ARG A 2 -5.51 18.38 8.24
N ARG A 3 -5.01 18.18 7.00
CA ARG A 3 -5.74 17.38 6.00
C ARG A 3 -5.74 15.93 6.48
N GLN A 4 -6.93 15.39 6.70
CA GLN A 4 -7.17 13.97 6.94
C GLN A 4 -6.46 13.14 5.86
N SER A 5 -5.48 12.33 6.29
CA SER A 5 -4.93 11.13 5.65
C SER A 5 -5.04 11.03 4.12
N CYS A 6 -4.39 11.92 3.37
CA CYS A 6 -4.24 11.79 1.93
C CYS A 6 -2.85 11.21 1.61
N ASN A 7 -2.78 9.91 1.30
CA ASN A 7 -1.54 9.31 0.79
C ASN A 7 -1.30 9.78 -0.65
N LEU A 8 -0.12 10.34 -0.91
CA LEU A 8 0.30 10.89 -2.20
C LEU A 8 1.60 10.21 -2.67
N GLN A 9 1.63 9.73 -3.92
CA GLN A 9 2.84 9.16 -4.52
C GLN A 9 3.57 10.17 -5.43
N LYS A 10 4.89 10.32 -5.24
CA LYS A 10 5.78 11.16 -6.05
C LYS A 10 6.12 10.53 -7.40
N TRP A 11 5.95 11.30 -8.49
CA TRP A 11 6.33 10.89 -9.85
C TRP A 11 7.60 11.59 -10.34
N ARG A 12 8.67 10.80 -10.55
CA ARG A 12 10.06 11.26 -10.78
C ARG A 12 10.33 12.09 -12.05
N ARG A 13 9.35 12.36 -12.93
CA ARG A 13 9.60 13.13 -14.16
C ARG A 13 8.74 14.38 -14.35
N ASN A 14 7.64 14.54 -13.60
CA ASN A 14 6.74 15.69 -13.75
C ASN A 14 6.46 16.47 -12.46
N LEU A 15 7.06 16.10 -11.32
CA LEU A 15 6.75 16.77 -10.04
C LEU A 15 5.23 16.83 -9.79
N GLU A 16 4.54 15.72 -10.04
CA GLU A 16 3.11 15.56 -9.77
C GLU A 16 2.92 14.52 -8.66
N LEU A 17 1.83 14.68 -7.91
CA LEU A 17 1.33 13.80 -6.87
C LEU A 17 -0.07 13.33 -7.29
N VAL A 18 -0.39 12.06 -7.07
CA VAL A 18 -1.74 11.51 -7.31
C VAL A 18 -2.31 11.05 -5.98
N CYS A 19 -3.52 11.49 -5.64
CA CYS A 19 -4.24 10.99 -4.48
C CYS A 19 -4.77 9.59 -4.74
N HIS A 20 -4.46 8.67 -3.83
CA HIS A 20 -4.88 7.28 -3.99
C HIS A 20 -6.35 7.03 -3.63
N GLN A 21 -6.97 7.92 -2.87
CA GLN A 21 -8.37 7.78 -2.48
C GLN A 21 -9.32 8.27 -3.58
N CYS A 22 -9.05 9.44 -4.15
CA CYS A 22 -9.93 10.09 -5.15
C CYS A 22 -9.32 10.21 -6.56
N GLN A 23 -8.06 9.83 -6.76
CA GLN A 23 -7.36 9.87 -8.05
C GLN A 23 -7.16 11.29 -8.63
N SER A 24 -7.26 12.33 -7.80
CA SER A 24 -6.93 13.72 -8.15
C SER A 24 -5.41 13.94 -8.26
N TYR A 25 -5.02 14.89 -9.11
CA TYR A 25 -3.62 15.31 -9.31
C TYR A 25 -3.30 16.56 -8.47
N TYR A 26 -2.07 16.63 -7.97
CA TYR A 26 -1.51 17.77 -7.23
C TYR A 26 -0.08 18.05 -7.68
N SER A 27 0.40 19.28 -7.53
CA SER A 27 1.81 19.61 -7.73
C SER A 27 2.66 19.06 -6.59
N TYR A 28 3.91 18.70 -6.90
CA TYR A 28 4.89 18.31 -5.90
C TYR A 28 5.43 19.57 -5.21
N PRO A 29 5.30 19.68 -3.88
CA PRO A 29 5.83 20.82 -3.15
C PRO A 29 7.37 20.79 -3.20
N THR A 30 7.98 21.95 -3.47
CA THR A 30 9.44 22.12 -3.42
C THR A 30 9.94 22.43 -2.01
N GLN A 31 9.03 22.92 -1.16
CA GLN A 31 9.28 23.34 0.22
C GLN A 31 8.16 22.82 1.13
N CYS A 32 8.50 22.45 2.36
CA CYS A 32 7.49 22.06 3.35
C CYS A 32 6.61 23.27 3.72
N GLU A 33 5.29 23.16 3.54
CA GLU A 33 4.33 24.22 3.88
C GLU A 33 4.26 24.51 5.40
N ASN A 34 4.74 23.58 6.24
CA ASN A 34 4.69 23.72 7.70
C ASN A 34 5.94 24.37 8.31
N CYS A 35 7.14 23.97 7.87
CA CYS A 35 8.41 24.43 8.45
C CYS A 35 9.31 25.22 7.48
N GLY A 36 8.98 25.28 6.19
CA GLY A 36 9.79 25.99 5.21
C GLY A 36 11.09 25.29 4.81
N GLU A 37 11.34 24.05 5.22
CA GLU A 37 12.55 23.34 4.81
C GLU A 37 12.52 22.96 3.31
N ASN A 38 13.68 23.14 2.67
CA ASN A 38 13.96 22.63 1.34
C ASN A 38 14.47 21.19 1.44
N GLY A 39 14.08 20.32 0.50
CA GLY A 39 14.60 18.95 0.46
C GLY A 39 13.63 17.87 0.94
N ILE A 40 12.38 17.93 0.48
CA ILE A 40 11.44 16.80 0.64
C ILE A 40 12.05 15.57 -0.06
N SER A 41 12.65 14.68 0.73
CA SER A 41 13.27 13.45 0.25
C SER A 41 12.35 12.26 0.51
N SER A 42 12.21 11.40 -0.49
CA SER A 42 11.60 10.07 -0.29
C SER A 42 12.72 9.13 0.15
N PHE A 43 12.89 8.94 1.46
CA PHE A 43 13.82 7.93 1.96
C PHE A 43 13.20 6.54 1.77
N ILE A 44 13.73 5.80 0.80
CA ILE A 44 13.48 4.37 0.65
C ILE A 44 14.86 3.73 0.59
N GLY A 45 15.47 3.54 1.76
CA GLY A 45 16.68 2.72 1.87
C GLY A 45 16.34 1.27 1.49
N GLY A 46 17.10 0.67 0.59
CA GLY A 46 16.95 -0.74 0.27
C GLY A 46 17.49 -1.63 1.38
N ILE A 47 16.95 -2.85 1.49
CA ILE A 47 17.41 -3.85 2.48
C ILE A 47 18.91 -4.15 2.38
N ASP A 48 19.49 -4.04 1.17
CA ASP A 48 20.93 -4.22 0.96
C ASP A 48 21.75 -3.14 1.66
N LYS A 49 21.30 -1.88 1.62
CA LYS A 49 21.97 -0.76 2.31
C LYS A 49 21.85 -0.92 3.82
N LEU A 50 20.67 -1.31 4.30
CA LEU A 50 20.45 -1.59 5.72
C LEU A 50 21.37 -2.71 6.21
N ALA A 51 21.53 -3.80 5.45
CA ALA A 51 22.42 -4.89 5.82
C ALA A 51 23.89 -4.43 5.91
N GLN A 52 24.35 -3.58 4.99
CA GLN A 52 25.69 -2.99 5.03
C GLN A 52 25.89 -2.09 6.25
N GLU A 53 24.90 -1.26 6.59
CA GLU A 53 24.96 -0.39 7.76
C GLU A 53 25.01 -1.20 9.06
N ILE A 54 24.19 -2.24 9.19
CA ILE A 54 24.21 -3.14 10.35
C ILE A 54 25.57 -3.82 10.46
N LYS A 55 26.11 -4.38 9.35
CA LYS A 55 27.45 -4.98 9.34
C LYS A 55 28.51 -4.01 9.84
N THR A 56 28.44 -2.75 9.42
CA THR A 56 29.40 -1.71 9.83
C THR A 56 29.33 -1.43 11.34
N ILE A 57 28.14 -1.52 11.94
CA ILE A 57 27.91 -1.23 13.36
C ILE A 57 28.23 -2.45 14.24
N THR A 58 27.88 -3.65 13.81
CA THR A 58 27.96 -4.87 14.62
C THR A 58 29.15 -5.76 14.30
N ASP A 59 29.88 -5.49 13.21
CA ASP A 59 30.92 -6.34 12.62
C ASP A 59 30.44 -7.77 12.29
N VAL A 60 29.13 -7.96 12.12
CA VAL A 60 28.49 -9.24 11.80
C VAL A 60 27.67 -9.09 10.54
N GLU A 61 27.88 -9.97 9.55
CA GLU A 61 27.08 -10.01 8.33
C GLU A 61 25.63 -10.44 8.65
N PRO A 62 24.62 -9.59 8.42
CA PRO A 62 23.24 -9.93 8.72
C PRO A 62 22.69 -11.05 7.82
N THR A 63 21.88 -11.94 8.39
CA THR A 63 21.20 -12.96 7.60
C THR A 63 19.92 -12.39 6.99
N ARG A 64 19.82 -12.44 5.66
CA ARG A 64 18.62 -12.08 4.91
C ARG A 64 17.59 -13.19 4.91
N LEU A 65 16.43 -12.94 5.53
CA LEU A 65 15.32 -13.90 5.65
C LEU A 65 14.35 -13.86 4.46
N ASP A 66 14.48 -12.89 3.56
CA ASP A 66 13.76 -12.84 2.28
C ASP A 66 14.41 -13.72 1.20
N ASN A 67 15.64 -14.19 1.45
CA ASN A 67 16.34 -15.12 0.57
C ASN A 67 15.90 -16.57 0.83
N LYS A 68 14.97 -17.06 0.00
CA LYS A 68 14.42 -18.43 0.08
C LYS A 68 15.44 -19.57 -0.01
N ARG A 69 16.70 -19.29 -0.39
CA ARG A 69 17.75 -20.31 -0.50
C ARG A 69 18.48 -20.58 0.82
N LEU A 70 18.34 -19.70 1.80
CA LEU A 70 19.01 -19.82 3.09
C LEU A 70 18.02 -20.37 4.12
N LYS A 71 18.40 -21.43 4.83
CA LYS A 71 17.73 -21.82 6.07
C LYS A 71 18.41 -21.05 7.22
N PRO A 72 17.75 -20.05 7.81
CA PRO A 72 18.33 -19.31 8.93
C PRO A 72 18.51 -20.23 10.13
N ASP A 73 19.63 -20.06 10.83
CA ASP A 73 19.89 -20.70 12.12
C ASP A 73 19.63 -19.69 13.23
N PHE A 74 18.46 -19.81 13.86
CA PHE A 74 18.01 -18.93 14.94
C PHE A 74 18.66 -19.26 16.30
N SER A 75 19.47 -20.31 16.38
CA SER A 75 20.24 -20.62 17.61
C SER A 75 21.43 -19.69 17.82
N LYS A 76 21.85 -18.95 16.78
CA LYS A 76 22.96 -18.00 16.84
C LYS A 76 22.62 -16.84 17.77
N LYS A 77 23.39 -16.70 18.85
CA LYS A 77 23.32 -15.55 19.76
C LYS A 77 23.92 -14.31 19.09
N ASP A 78 23.35 -13.15 19.41
CA ASP A 78 23.80 -11.83 18.96
C ASP A 78 23.91 -11.68 17.43
N HIS A 79 23.15 -12.48 16.68
CA HIS A 79 23.16 -12.48 15.22
C HIS A 79 22.02 -11.62 14.65
N PRO A 80 22.31 -10.60 13.81
CA PRO A 80 21.26 -9.79 13.20
C PRO A 80 20.60 -10.51 12.02
N PHE A 81 19.26 -10.41 11.97
CA PHE A 81 18.45 -10.87 10.85
C PHE A 81 17.71 -9.69 10.21
N VAL A 82 17.61 -9.69 8.88
CA VAL A 82 16.91 -8.63 8.14
C VAL A 82 15.90 -9.23 7.17
N THR A 83 14.76 -8.54 7.01
CA THR A 83 13.67 -8.95 6.12
C THR A 83 12.91 -7.73 5.60
N THR A 84 12.28 -7.88 4.44
CA THR A 84 11.33 -6.87 3.90
C THR A 84 9.88 -7.16 4.32
N ARG A 85 9.63 -8.29 4.98
CA ARG A 85 8.29 -8.71 5.44
C ARG A 85 8.12 -8.30 6.89
N VAL A 86 6.98 -7.72 7.22
CA VAL A 86 6.64 -7.35 8.61
C VAL A 86 6.56 -8.59 9.49
N TYR A 87 5.92 -9.65 8.99
CA TYR A 87 5.81 -10.94 9.67
C TYR A 87 6.11 -12.09 8.71
N ASP A 88 6.76 -13.13 9.22
CA ASP A 88 6.94 -14.40 8.53
C ASP A 88 6.80 -15.55 9.54
N PRO A 89 5.79 -16.42 9.40
CA PRO A 89 5.57 -17.54 10.33
C PRO A 89 6.70 -18.57 10.32
N ALA A 90 7.62 -18.54 9.34
CA ALA A 90 8.80 -19.39 9.34
C ALA A 90 9.91 -18.91 10.30
N ILE A 91 9.77 -17.72 10.88
CA ILE A 91 10.73 -17.16 11.83
C ILE A 91 10.28 -17.50 13.25
N ASP A 92 11.18 -18.06 14.05
CA ASP A 92 10.95 -18.19 15.49
C ASP A 92 11.25 -16.86 16.17
N TYR A 93 10.21 -16.07 16.42
CA TYR A 93 10.33 -14.78 17.10
C TYR A 93 10.51 -14.92 18.61
N SER A 94 10.26 -16.10 19.19
CA SER A 94 10.33 -16.32 20.63
C SER A 94 11.76 -16.25 21.17
N VAL A 95 12.75 -16.51 20.31
CA VAL A 95 14.18 -16.44 20.63
C VAL A 95 14.79 -15.05 20.39
N MET A 96 14.01 -14.09 19.88
CA MET A 96 14.50 -12.75 19.54
C MET A 96 14.46 -11.83 20.76
N SER A 97 15.61 -11.23 21.09
CA SER A 97 15.70 -10.23 22.17
C SER A 97 15.16 -8.87 21.76
N LYS A 98 15.23 -8.52 20.47
CA LYS A 98 14.78 -7.24 19.91
C LYS A 98 14.20 -7.43 18.53
N VAL A 99 13.15 -6.69 18.22
CA VAL A 99 12.58 -6.58 16.87
C VAL A 99 12.41 -5.09 16.55
N ILE A 100 12.99 -4.65 15.43
CA ILE A 100 13.04 -3.24 15.04
C ILE A 100 12.31 -3.06 13.71
N LEU A 101 11.26 -2.25 13.73
CA LEU A 101 10.53 -1.83 12.54
C LEU A 101 11.14 -0.53 12.03
N ILE A 102 12.10 -0.65 11.11
CA ILE A 102 12.79 0.47 10.48
C ILE A 102 11.84 1.24 9.56
N ALA A 103 11.86 2.58 9.64
CA ALA A 103 10.96 3.46 8.90
C ALA A 103 9.48 3.03 9.02
N ALA A 104 9.02 2.84 10.26
CA ALA A 104 7.67 2.37 10.59
C ALA A 104 6.57 3.23 9.94
N ASP A 105 6.82 4.51 9.70
CA ASP A 105 5.92 5.43 8.97
C ASP A 105 5.49 4.87 7.59
N ASN A 106 6.32 4.03 6.97
CA ASN A 106 6.02 3.42 5.68
C ASN A 106 5.01 2.28 5.76
N LEU A 107 4.73 1.72 6.94
CA LEU A 107 3.77 0.62 7.11
C LEU A 107 2.37 1.00 6.61
N LEU A 108 1.99 2.28 6.78
CA LEU A 108 0.68 2.81 6.37
C LEU A 108 0.73 3.68 5.11
N SER A 109 1.91 3.85 4.49
CA SER A 109 2.07 4.73 3.32
C SER A 109 1.66 4.08 2.00
N SER A 110 1.31 2.78 2.01
CA SER A 110 0.92 2.09 0.78
C SER A 110 -0.33 2.73 0.15
N PRO A 111 -0.31 2.93 -1.18
CA PRO A 111 -1.45 3.47 -1.91
C PRO A 111 -2.58 2.47 -2.13
N ASP A 112 -2.30 1.17 -2.01
CA ASP A 112 -3.25 0.11 -2.28
C ASP A 112 -4.13 -0.18 -1.06
N TYR A 113 -5.45 -0.09 -1.26
CA TYR A 113 -6.46 -0.18 -0.19
C TYR A 113 -6.42 -1.49 0.62
N MET A 114 -5.93 -2.60 0.05
CA MET A 114 -5.81 -3.88 0.77
C MET A 114 -4.51 -4.01 1.57
N VAL A 115 -3.44 -3.30 1.17
CA VAL A 115 -2.11 -3.51 1.74
C VAL A 115 -2.04 -3.01 3.18
N GLN A 116 -2.75 -1.94 3.52
CA GLN A 116 -2.76 -1.44 4.90
C GLN A 116 -3.32 -2.47 5.88
N GLU A 117 -4.45 -3.10 5.56
CA GLU A 117 -5.02 -4.19 6.37
C GLU A 117 -4.06 -5.36 6.52
N GLU A 118 -3.44 -5.82 5.43
CA GLU A 118 -2.45 -6.90 5.48
C GLU A 118 -1.24 -6.53 6.33
N THR A 119 -0.74 -5.30 6.22
CA THR A 119 0.37 -4.80 7.03
C THR A 119 0.03 -4.77 8.52
N VAL A 120 -1.14 -4.24 8.90
CA VAL A 120 -1.55 -4.20 10.30
C VAL A 120 -1.83 -5.60 10.84
N LYS A 121 -2.43 -6.48 10.04
CA LYS A 121 -2.59 -7.90 10.40
C LYS A 121 -1.25 -8.56 10.68
N ASN A 122 -0.27 -8.38 9.79
CA ASN A 122 1.08 -8.92 9.97
C ASN A 122 1.76 -8.32 11.20
N LEU A 123 1.57 -7.03 11.48
CA LEU A 123 2.10 -6.40 12.68
C LEU A 123 1.47 -6.99 13.96
N THR A 124 0.16 -7.23 13.96
CA THR A 124 -0.53 -7.96 15.04
C THR A 124 0.09 -9.33 15.25
N GLU A 125 0.26 -10.12 14.18
CA GLU A 125 0.84 -11.47 14.25
C GLU A 125 2.29 -11.46 14.73
N LEU A 126 3.09 -10.49 14.28
CA LEU A 126 4.46 -10.29 14.76
C LEU A 126 4.49 -10.07 16.27
N ILE A 127 3.70 -9.11 16.77
CA ILE A 127 3.67 -8.76 18.20
C ILE A 127 3.27 -10.00 19.03
N MET A 128 2.27 -10.74 18.57
CA MET A 128 1.82 -11.97 19.23
C MET A 128 2.86 -13.10 19.23
N ALA A 129 3.70 -13.17 18.19
CA ALA A 129 4.73 -14.19 18.07
C ALA A 129 5.97 -13.88 18.94
N THR A 130 6.09 -12.64 19.44
CA THR A 130 7.17 -12.25 20.36
C THR A 130 6.84 -12.61 21.81
N THR A 131 7.84 -12.53 22.69
CA THR A 131 7.65 -12.74 24.14
C THR A 131 7.68 -11.42 24.89
N GLU A 132 7.25 -11.42 26.16
CA GLU A 132 7.38 -10.29 27.09
C GLU A 132 8.83 -9.79 27.27
N LYS A 133 9.83 -10.64 26.95
CA LYS A 133 11.26 -10.29 27.01
C LYS A 133 11.75 -9.61 25.74
N THR A 134 11.00 -9.72 24.65
CA THR A 134 11.37 -9.15 23.35
C THR A 134 11.07 -7.66 23.32
N LYS A 135 12.11 -6.84 23.13
CA LYS A 135 11.93 -5.39 22.98
C LYS A 135 11.50 -5.05 21.56
N LEU A 136 10.27 -4.54 21.40
CA LEU A 136 9.76 -3.99 20.14
C LEU A 136 10.16 -2.52 20.00
N ILE A 137 10.74 -2.15 18.86
CA ILE A 137 11.18 -0.78 18.57
C ILE A 137 10.58 -0.34 17.24
N PHE A 138 9.90 0.80 17.26
CA PHE A 138 9.31 1.44 16.08
C PHE A 138 10.13 2.67 15.73
N ASP A 139 10.84 2.65 14.60
CA ASP A 139 11.55 3.81 14.06
C ASP A 139 10.55 4.67 13.28
N THR A 140 9.89 5.60 13.98
CA THR A 140 8.91 6.54 13.44
C THR A 140 9.35 7.96 13.73
N LYS A 141 9.13 8.85 12.76
CA LYS A 141 9.31 10.30 12.92
C LYS A 141 8.06 11.01 13.42
N ASP A 142 6.92 10.32 13.42
CA ASP A 142 5.59 10.85 13.75
C ASP A 142 5.09 10.24 15.07
N LEU A 143 5.69 10.66 16.19
CA LEU A 143 5.31 10.19 17.52
C LEU A 143 3.90 10.62 17.96
N ASP A 144 3.33 11.63 17.29
CA ASP A 144 1.96 12.10 17.50
C ASP A 144 0.91 11.26 16.74
N ASN A 145 1.36 10.28 15.96
CA ASN A 145 0.48 9.39 15.23
C ASN A 145 -0.22 8.42 16.17
N GLU A 146 -1.52 8.64 16.40
CA GLU A 146 -2.34 7.85 17.33
C GLU A 146 -2.23 6.33 17.09
N PHE A 147 -2.06 5.90 15.84
CA PHE A 147 -1.88 4.48 15.51
C PHE A 147 -0.61 3.91 16.15
N PHE A 148 0.53 4.60 16.00
CA PHE A 148 1.82 4.19 16.56
C PHE A 148 1.85 4.40 18.07
N THR A 149 1.37 5.54 18.58
CA THR A 149 1.34 5.81 20.02
C THR A 149 0.56 4.73 20.77
N LYS A 150 -0.62 4.32 20.26
CA LYS A 150 -1.42 3.26 20.89
C LYS A 150 -0.70 1.92 20.93
N ILE A 151 -0.14 1.46 19.80
CA ILE A 151 0.51 0.14 19.78
C ILE A 151 1.81 0.11 20.58
N ILE A 152 2.59 1.19 20.56
CA ILE A 152 3.80 1.34 21.37
C ILE A 152 3.43 1.30 22.86
N ASN A 153 2.37 1.99 23.27
CA ASN A 153 1.90 1.97 24.65
C ASN A 153 1.44 0.57 25.07
N ILE A 154 0.70 -0.15 24.22
CA ILE A 154 0.33 -1.55 24.48
C ILE A 154 1.59 -2.40 24.65
N CYS A 155 2.55 -2.33 23.72
CA CYS A 155 3.77 -3.15 23.78
C CYS A 155 4.67 -2.87 25.00
N ASN A 156 4.60 -1.67 25.58
CA ASN A 156 5.39 -1.29 26.74
C ASN A 156 4.70 -1.56 28.09
N GLN A 157 3.44 -2.01 28.10
CA GLN A 157 2.73 -2.30 29.33
C GLN A 157 3.18 -3.64 29.93
N PRO A 158 3.52 -3.70 31.24
CA PRO A 158 4.05 -4.91 31.88
C PRO A 158 3.07 -6.09 31.96
N ASN A 159 1.82 -5.94 31.52
CA ASN A 159 0.80 -7.00 31.48
C ASN A 159 -0.03 -6.95 30.19
N ALA A 160 0.53 -6.43 29.10
CA ALA A 160 -0.17 -6.38 27.82
C ALA A 160 -0.61 -7.79 27.41
N THR A 161 -1.89 -7.96 27.14
CA THR A 161 -2.45 -9.24 26.74
C THR A 161 -2.67 -9.28 25.24
N TYR A 162 -2.82 -10.50 24.71
CA TYR A 162 -3.27 -10.71 23.34
C TYR A 162 -4.57 -9.95 23.02
N LYS A 163 -5.47 -9.83 24.02
CA LYS A 163 -6.74 -9.12 23.86
C LYS A 163 -6.54 -7.64 23.58
N ASP A 164 -5.52 -7.01 24.15
CA ASP A 164 -5.23 -5.58 23.95
C ASP A 164 -4.74 -5.31 22.53
N VAL A 165 -3.84 -6.16 22.01
CA VAL A 165 -3.36 -6.08 20.63
C VAL A 165 -4.50 -6.35 19.63
N LEU A 166 -5.35 -7.33 19.92
CA LEU A 166 -6.55 -7.58 19.10
C LEU A 166 -7.52 -6.40 19.11
N GLN A 167 -7.74 -5.77 20.26
CA GLN A 167 -8.62 -4.62 20.36
C GLN A 167 -8.10 -3.46 19.50
N TRP A 168 -6.78 -3.19 19.55
CA TRP A 168 -6.14 -2.21 18.67
C TRP A 168 -6.31 -2.56 17.17
N TYR A 169 -6.14 -3.82 16.80
CA TYR A 169 -6.37 -4.27 15.42
C TYR A 169 -7.83 -4.07 14.98
N MET A 170 -8.80 -4.38 15.84
CA MET A 170 -10.22 -4.20 15.56
C MET A 170 -10.61 -2.72 15.44
N GLU A 171 -10.02 -1.85 16.25
CA GLU A 171 -10.16 -0.39 16.12
C GLU A 171 -9.67 0.11 14.77
N PHE A 172 -8.49 -0.36 14.34
CA PHE A 172 -7.96 -0.06 13.02
C PHE A 172 -8.92 -0.52 11.91
N LEU A 173 -9.40 -1.77 11.97
CA LEU A 173 -10.34 -2.30 10.98
C LEU A 173 -11.65 -1.49 10.92
N SER A 174 -12.16 -1.02 12.06
CA SER A 174 -13.35 -0.17 12.14
C SER A 174 -13.15 1.16 11.40
N ILE A 175 -11.99 1.80 11.59
CA ILE A 175 -11.63 3.05 10.90
C ILE A 175 -11.47 2.81 9.40
N GLU A 176 -10.71 1.78 9.02
CA GLU A 176 -10.47 1.42 7.63
C GLU A 176 -11.77 1.06 6.89
N SER A 177 -12.69 0.34 7.56
CA SER A 177 -13.99 0.00 7.00
C SER A 177 -14.83 1.25 6.68
N LYS A 178 -14.80 2.28 7.54
CA LYS A 178 -15.48 3.56 7.28
C LYS A 178 -14.88 4.27 6.07
N ILE A 179 -13.55 4.26 5.94
CA ILE A 179 -12.83 4.84 4.80
C ILE A 179 -13.20 4.10 3.51
N ARG A 180 -13.16 2.76 3.52
CA ARG A 180 -13.54 1.93 2.37
C ARG A 180 -14.99 2.13 1.95
N ASN A 181 -15.91 2.28 2.90
CA ASN A 181 -17.30 2.60 2.60
C ASN A 181 -17.41 3.97 1.91
N LYS A 182 -16.82 5.00 2.52
CA LYS A 182 -16.84 6.38 2.00
C LYS A 182 -16.30 6.48 0.58
N PHE A 183 -15.21 5.78 0.28
CA PHE A 183 -14.58 5.84 -1.05
C PHE A 183 -15.05 4.72 -2.00
N GLY A 184 -15.96 3.84 -1.59
CA GLY A 184 -16.47 2.76 -2.44
C GLY A 184 -15.40 1.75 -2.83
N PHE A 185 -14.61 1.29 -1.86
CA PHE A 185 -13.72 0.15 -2.01
C PHE A 185 -14.39 -1.13 -1.46
N PRO A 186 -13.90 -2.32 -1.83
CA PRO A 186 -14.34 -3.57 -1.23
C PRO A 186 -14.26 -3.53 0.31
N PRO A 187 -15.22 -4.13 1.03
CA PRO A 187 -16.28 -5.01 0.53
C PRO A 187 -17.57 -4.27 0.08
N TYR A 188 -17.60 -2.94 0.09
CA TYR A 188 -18.83 -2.15 -0.14
C TYR A 188 -19.17 -1.98 -1.63
N LYS A 189 -18.14 -1.89 -2.47
CA LYS A 189 -18.25 -1.91 -3.93
C LYS A 189 -17.25 -2.88 -4.53
N ASN A 190 -17.54 -3.36 -5.72
CA ASN A 190 -16.61 -4.12 -6.53
C ASN A 190 -15.83 -3.17 -7.46
N LEU A 191 -14.67 -3.62 -7.91
CA LEU A 191 -13.75 -2.84 -8.73
C LEU A 191 -13.49 -3.55 -10.07
N ILE A 192 -13.38 -2.76 -11.14
CA ILE A 192 -12.78 -3.19 -12.42
C ILE A 192 -11.69 -2.19 -12.76
N LEU A 193 -10.48 -2.70 -12.96
CA LEU A 193 -9.34 -1.90 -13.37
C LEU A 193 -9.03 -2.18 -14.83
N ILE A 194 -9.15 -1.13 -15.64
CA ILE A 194 -8.78 -1.15 -17.04
C ILE A 194 -7.36 -0.62 -17.14
N THR A 195 -6.50 -1.32 -17.88
CA THR A 195 -5.10 -0.94 -18.03
C THR A 195 -4.75 -0.81 -19.51
N SER A 196 -4.26 0.37 -19.88
CA SER A 196 -3.56 0.61 -21.14
C SER A 196 -2.07 0.48 -20.88
N GLN A 197 -1.37 -0.30 -21.71
CA GLN A 197 0.07 -0.51 -21.57
C GLN A 197 0.75 -0.50 -22.93
N LEU A 198 1.40 0.60 -23.29
CA LEU A 198 2.01 0.79 -24.62
C LEU A 198 3.40 1.42 -24.54
N LYS A 199 4.24 1.18 -25.54
CA LYS A 199 5.57 1.83 -25.63
C LYS A 199 5.48 3.35 -25.81
N ASN A 200 4.45 3.84 -26.47
CA ASN A 200 4.20 5.27 -26.65
C ASN A 200 3.27 5.77 -25.53
N ARG A 201 3.74 6.76 -24.75
CA ARG A 201 3.01 7.34 -23.63
C ARG A 201 1.69 7.98 -24.07
N GLN A 202 1.71 8.80 -25.12
CA GLN A 202 0.52 9.53 -25.57
C GLN A 202 -0.56 8.55 -26.04
N LYS A 203 -0.19 7.56 -26.87
CA LYS A 203 -1.12 6.50 -27.29
C LYS A 203 -1.71 5.73 -26.10
N SER A 204 -0.94 5.51 -25.03
CA SER A 204 -1.46 4.84 -23.84
C SER A 204 -2.56 5.67 -23.15
N ILE A 205 -2.35 6.98 -23.04
CA ILE A 205 -3.30 7.94 -22.51
C ILE A 205 -4.54 8.05 -23.41
N ASP A 206 -4.35 8.14 -24.72
CA ASP A 206 -5.43 8.28 -25.68
C ASP A 206 -6.36 7.05 -25.63
N ASN A 207 -5.79 5.83 -25.67
CA ASN A 207 -6.56 4.58 -25.59
C ASN A 207 -7.42 4.51 -24.32
N ILE A 208 -6.89 4.92 -23.17
CA ILE A 208 -7.63 4.84 -21.91
C ILE A 208 -8.74 5.92 -21.83
N ASN A 209 -8.49 7.11 -22.39
CA ASN A 209 -9.47 8.19 -22.45
C ASN A 209 -10.59 7.90 -23.47
N ASP A 210 -10.26 7.28 -24.60
CA ASP A 210 -11.25 6.82 -25.58
C ASP A 210 -12.19 5.77 -24.98
N PHE A 211 -11.64 4.78 -24.28
CA PHE A 211 -12.44 3.80 -23.56
C PHE A 211 -13.33 4.47 -22.50
N LYS A 212 -12.81 5.45 -21.74
CA LYS A 212 -13.60 6.20 -20.77
C LYS A 212 -14.79 6.91 -21.42
N ARG A 213 -14.57 7.61 -22.55
CA ARG A 213 -15.63 8.31 -23.30
C ARG A 213 -16.72 7.35 -23.78
N ILE A 214 -16.35 6.16 -24.25
CA ILE A 214 -17.31 5.12 -24.64
C ILE A 214 -18.11 4.65 -23.43
N LEU A 215 -17.43 4.33 -22.34
CA LEU A 215 -18.07 3.83 -21.12
C LEU A 215 -18.99 4.87 -20.47
N ASP A 216 -18.64 6.17 -20.52
CA ASP A 216 -19.48 7.26 -20.01
C ASP A 216 -20.83 7.32 -20.73
N ARG A 217 -20.89 7.02 -22.05
CA ARG A 217 -22.17 6.93 -22.78
C ARG A 217 -23.02 5.77 -22.26
N TYR A 218 -22.43 4.58 -22.14
CA TYR A 218 -23.13 3.42 -21.55
C TYR A 218 -23.58 3.66 -20.11
N ARG A 219 -22.80 4.40 -19.32
CA ARG A 219 -23.17 4.76 -17.94
C ARG A 219 -24.47 5.57 -17.91
N LEU A 220 -24.58 6.60 -18.75
CA LEU A 220 -25.75 7.49 -18.77
C LEU A 220 -27.02 6.76 -19.23
N GLU A 221 -26.89 5.80 -20.16
CA GLU A 221 -28.04 5.12 -20.75
C GLU A 221 -28.43 3.82 -20.04
N LYS A 222 -27.46 3.02 -19.58
CA LYS A 222 -27.68 1.62 -19.17
C LYS A 222 -27.17 1.28 -17.77
N PHE A 223 -26.17 2.00 -17.28
CA PHE A 223 -25.48 1.62 -16.03
C PHE A 223 -25.29 2.82 -15.09
N PRO A 224 -26.35 3.53 -14.66
CA PRO A 224 -26.22 4.78 -13.89
C PRO A 224 -25.56 4.60 -12.52
N GLU A 225 -25.54 3.38 -11.98
CA GLU A 225 -25.01 3.06 -10.64
C GLU A 225 -23.47 2.88 -10.60
N ILE A 226 -22.80 2.82 -11.75
CA ILE A 226 -21.34 2.70 -11.79
C ILE A 226 -20.67 4.07 -11.66
N SER A 227 -19.52 4.12 -11.01
CA SER A 227 -18.66 5.31 -11.00
C SER A 227 -17.35 5.01 -11.71
N VAL A 228 -16.88 5.94 -12.54
CA VAL A 228 -15.66 5.80 -13.35
C VAL A 228 -14.69 6.92 -12.95
N SER A 229 -13.46 6.58 -12.59
CA SER A 229 -12.42 7.55 -12.25
C SER A 229 -11.94 8.34 -13.48
N SER A 230 -11.15 9.40 -13.25
CA SER A 230 -10.25 9.92 -14.30
C SER A 230 -9.17 8.88 -14.64
N SER A 231 -8.52 9.02 -15.78
CA SER A 231 -7.34 8.21 -16.09
C SER A 231 -6.16 8.62 -15.21
N TYR A 232 -5.43 7.63 -14.70
CA TYR A 232 -4.28 7.84 -13.83
C TYR A 232 -3.12 6.90 -14.14
N PRO A 233 -1.86 7.31 -13.91
CA PRO A 233 -0.70 6.45 -14.18
C PRO A 233 -0.62 5.27 -13.20
N ALA A 234 -0.17 4.11 -13.68
CA ALA A 234 0.15 2.95 -12.85
C ALA A 234 1.42 3.23 -12.01
N ARG A 235 1.47 2.81 -10.74
CA ARG A 235 2.56 3.01 -9.73
C ARG A 235 3.95 2.92 -10.34
N PHE A 236 4.15 1.94 -11.21
CA PHE A 236 5.32 1.86 -12.08
C PHE A 236 4.97 2.40 -13.46
N LEU A 237 5.07 3.72 -13.65
CA LEU A 237 4.65 4.39 -14.89
C LEU A 237 5.28 3.73 -16.11
N ARG A 238 6.57 3.40 -16.01
CA ARG A 238 7.33 2.74 -17.07
C ARG A 238 7.97 1.46 -16.56
N ARG A 239 7.55 0.32 -17.12
CA ARG A 239 8.15 -1.00 -16.83
C ARG A 239 8.39 -1.74 -18.13
N LYS A 240 9.60 -2.33 -18.30
CA LYS A 240 10.02 -3.03 -19.53
C LYS A 240 9.70 -2.21 -20.80
N ASN A 241 10.01 -0.92 -20.78
CA ASN A 241 9.78 0.02 -21.88
C ASN A 241 8.31 0.30 -22.27
N HIS A 242 7.34 -0.03 -21.42
CA HIS A 242 5.93 0.30 -21.65
C HIS A 242 5.45 1.30 -20.60
N TYR A 243 4.68 2.29 -21.04
CA TYR A 243 3.94 3.22 -20.22
C TYR A 243 2.57 2.63 -19.86
N SER A 244 2.22 2.66 -18.58
CA SER A 244 0.97 2.08 -18.08
C SER A 244 0.05 3.14 -17.48
N TYR A 245 -1.19 3.16 -17.95
CA TYR A 245 -2.27 4.02 -17.45
C TYR A 245 -3.50 3.18 -17.08
N HIS A 246 -4.27 3.69 -16.14
CA HIS A 246 -5.35 3.01 -15.47
C HIS A 246 -6.64 3.81 -15.52
N LEU A 247 -7.75 3.09 -15.52
CA LEU A 247 -9.10 3.61 -15.30
C LEU A 247 -9.80 2.68 -14.32
N LEU A 248 -10.29 3.24 -13.21
CA LEU A 248 -10.96 2.49 -12.17
C LEU A 248 -12.47 2.65 -12.31
N ILE A 249 -13.17 1.52 -12.39
CA ILE A 249 -14.62 1.44 -12.40
C ILE A 249 -15.05 0.82 -11.08
N LYS A 250 -15.99 1.47 -10.39
CA LYS A 250 -16.61 0.94 -9.17
C LYS A 250 -18.08 0.68 -9.43
N TYR A 251 -18.58 -0.46 -8.98
CA TYR A 251 -19.97 -0.87 -9.17
C TYR A 251 -20.52 -1.51 -7.89
N PRO A 252 -21.85 -1.55 -7.69
CA PRO A 252 -22.46 -2.13 -6.49
C PRO A 252 -21.97 -3.56 -6.20
N LYS A 253 -21.89 -3.92 -4.91
CA LYS A 253 -21.46 -5.26 -4.47
C LYS A 253 -22.32 -6.37 -5.11
N GLN A 254 -23.63 -6.17 -5.08
CA GLN A 254 -24.61 -7.01 -5.75
C GLN A 254 -25.20 -6.20 -6.89
N TYR A 255 -24.70 -6.43 -8.11
CA TYR A 255 -25.13 -5.66 -9.28
C TYR A 255 -25.81 -6.58 -10.28
N LYS A 256 -27.14 -6.43 -10.44
CA LYS A 256 -27.97 -7.29 -11.29
C LYS A 256 -27.50 -7.26 -12.75
N ASP A 257 -27.11 -6.09 -13.23
CA ASP A 257 -26.64 -5.88 -14.60
C ASP A 257 -25.15 -6.15 -14.80
N PHE A 258 -24.46 -6.77 -13.82
CA PHE A 258 -23.04 -7.05 -13.93
C PHE A 258 -22.68 -7.86 -15.18
N PHE A 259 -23.52 -8.82 -15.58
CA PHE A 259 -23.28 -9.62 -16.78
C PHE A 259 -23.22 -8.74 -18.04
N ASN A 260 -24.19 -7.83 -18.19
CA ASN A 260 -24.27 -6.89 -19.31
C ASN A 260 -23.10 -5.90 -19.28
N LEU A 261 -22.82 -5.31 -18.10
CA LEU A 261 -21.68 -4.42 -17.90
C LEU A 261 -20.36 -5.08 -18.28
N ARG A 262 -20.14 -6.32 -17.80
CA ARG A 262 -18.92 -7.09 -18.08
C ARG A 262 -18.75 -7.35 -19.56
N ASN A 263 -19.83 -7.67 -20.28
CA ASN A 263 -19.77 -7.93 -21.72
C ASN A 263 -19.43 -6.65 -22.50
N VAL A 264 -20.06 -5.53 -22.18
CA VAL A 264 -19.72 -4.22 -22.77
C VAL A 264 -18.25 -3.88 -22.53
N ILE A 265 -17.79 -3.96 -21.28
CA ILE A 265 -16.40 -3.67 -20.93
C ILE A 265 -15.43 -4.57 -21.70
N LYS A 266 -15.68 -5.89 -21.74
CA LYS A 266 -14.80 -6.84 -22.43
C LYS A 266 -14.73 -6.58 -23.93
N ASN A 267 -15.86 -6.32 -24.57
CA ASN A 267 -15.92 -6.09 -26.01
C ASN A 267 -15.19 -4.80 -26.39
N GLU A 268 -15.49 -3.69 -25.69
CA GLU A 268 -14.86 -2.40 -25.95
C GLU A 268 -13.37 -2.40 -25.59
N ALA A 269 -12.98 -3.04 -24.49
CA ALA A 269 -11.58 -3.17 -24.09
C ALA A 269 -10.79 -4.01 -25.10
N SER A 270 -11.36 -5.11 -25.59
CA SER A 270 -10.73 -5.96 -26.61
C SER A 270 -10.48 -5.19 -27.90
N ARG A 271 -11.47 -4.40 -28.37
CA ARG A 271 -11.36 -3.57 -29.57
C ARG A 271 -10.19 -2.57 -29.50
N ILE A 272 -9.93 -2.00 -28.32
CA ILE A 272 -8.87 -0.99 -28.10
C ILE A 272 -7.53 -1.64 -27.70
N GLY A 273 -7.53 -2.93 -27.33
CA GLY A 273 -6.34 -3.64 -26.84
C GLY A 273 -6.01 -3.32 -25.38
N LEU A 274 -7.03 -3.19 -24.52
CA LEU A 274 -6.90 -2.89 -23.09
C LEU A 274 -7.00 -4.16 -22.23
N GLN A 275 -6.24 -4.18 -21.13
CA GLN A 275 -6.31 -5.26 -20.14
C GLN A 275 -7.43 -4.96 -19.13
N VAL A 276 -8.18 -6.01 -18.74
CA VAL A 276 -9.29 -5.90 -17.78
C VAL A 276 -9.00 -6.78 -16.57
N ARG A 277 -8.98 -6.19 -15.37
CA ARG A 277 -8.82 -6.91 -14.10
C ARG A 277 -10.03 -6.69 -13.21
N LEU A 278 -10.66 -7.77 -12.76
CA LEU A 278 -11.78 -7.73 -11.81
C LEU A 278 -11.25 -7.83 -10.39
N ASN A 279 -11.75 -6.99 -9.49
CA ASN A 279 -11.39 -6.92 -8.07
C ASN A 279 -9.88 -7.07 -7.81
N PRO A 280 -9.04 -6.24 -8.47
CA PRO A 280 -7.60 -6.33 -8.27
C PRO A 280 -7.23 -5.98 -6.82
N LYS A 281 -6.23 -6.68 -6.29
CA LYS A 281 -5.61 -6.35 -5.01
C LYS A 281 -4.80 -5.05 -5.07
N ASN A 282 -4.18 -4.78 -6.22
CA ASN A 282 -3.33 -3.61 -6.46
C ASN A 282 -3.95 -2.71 -7.53
N LEU A 283 -4.22 -1.47 -7.16
CA LEU A 283 -4.84 -0.44 -7.99
C LEU A 283 -3.84 0.51 -8.64
N PHE A 284 -2.64 0.58 -8.06
CA PHE A 284 -1.56 1.45 -8.52
C PHE A 284 -0.43 0.60 -9.08
#